data_AF-A0A8S9QYF3-F1
#
_entry.id   AF-A0A8S9QYF3-F1
#
_cell.length_a   1.000
_cell.length_b   1.000
_cell.length_c   1.000
_cell.angle_alpha   90.00
_cell.angle_beta   90.00
_cell.angle_gamma   90.00
#
_symmetry.space_group_name_H-M   'P 1'
#
loop_
_entity.id
_entity.type
_entity.pdbx_description
1 polymer ?
#
loop_
_entity_poly.entity_id
_entity_poly.type
_entity_poly.pdbx_seq_one_letter_code
_entity_poly.pdbx_strand_id
1 'polypeptide(L)'
;MHASAVMEGRVYAMADRNGVVYEPNKGEWGVPEKRLDLGWRGRACVIEDVLYCYDYLGKIRGYDPKERVWREVRGVESLPKFLCGATMANRGGKLAVLWEGKAGSGGARRMEIWCAEIEVERRGEGGIWGKILWSDAVFTVPNDSAIVNCLAATV
;
A
#
# COMPACT_ATOMS: atom_id res chain seq x y z
N MET A 1 -7.39 -10.78 -0.74
CA MET A 1 -6.24 -10.55 0.18
C MET A 1 -6.75 -9.77 1.39
N HIS A 2 -6.31 -10.08 2.60
CA HIS A 2 -6.77 -9.37 3.80
C HIS A 2 -5.83 -8.22 4.15
N ALA A 3 -6.38 -7.10 4.62
CA ALA A 3 -5.61 -5.97 5.12
C ALA A 3 -6.36 -5.25 6.23
N SER A 4 -5.61 -4.58 7.09
CA SER A 4 -6.16 -3.70 8.11
C SER A 4 -5.36 -2.41 8.15
N ALA A 5 -6.03 -1.31 8.47
CA ALA A 5 -5.36 -0.04 8.71
C ALA A 5 -6.13 0.79 9.74
N VAL A 6 -5.43 1.71 10.37
CA VAL A 6 -6.03 2.73 11.24
C VAL A 6 -6.03 4.04 10.47
N MET A 7 -7.20 4.66 10.34
CA MET A 7 -7.41 5.92 9.62
C MET A 7 -8.51 6.71 10.33
N GLU A 8 -8.30 8.02 10.55
CA GLU A 8 -9.24 8.87 11.31
C GLU A 8 -9.66 8.28 12.68
N GLY A 9 -8.72 7.62 13.39
CA GLY A 9 -8.98 7.00 14.69
C GLY A 9 -9.88 5.76 14.66
N ARG A 10 -10.21 5.24 13.47
CA ARG A 10 -11.03 4.04 13.26
C ARG A 10 -10.18 2.89 12.73
N VAL A 11 -10.51 1.66 13.15
CA VAL A 11 -9.80 0.45 12.75
C VAL A 11 -10.59 -0.23 11.64
N TYR A 12 -9.97 -0.43 10.49
CA TYR A 12 -10.57 -1.09 9.34
C TYR A 12 -9.99 -2.48 9.19
N ALA A 13 -10.84 -3.47 8.89
CA ALA A 13 -10.43 -4.80 8.47
C ALA A 13 -11.14 -5.15 7.15
N MET A 14 -10.36 -5.40 6.11
CA MET A 14 -10.82 -5.50 4.73
C MET A 14 -10.44 -6.86 4.14
N ALA A 15 -11.35 -7.45 3.36
CA ALA A 15 -11.17 -8.70 2.65
C ALA A 15 -11.66 -8.56 1.19
N ASP A 16 -10.99 -7.70 0.43
CA ASP A 16 -11.35 -7.25 -0.94
C ASP A 16 -12.66 -6.45 -1.07
N ARG A 17 -13.75 -6.85 -0.40
CA ARG A 17 -15.04 -6.12 -0.29
C ARG A 17 -15.76 -6.50 1.01
N ASN A 18 -16.78 -5.72 1.37
CA ASN A 18 -17.57 -5.91 2.59
C ASN A 18 -16.69 -5.97 3.84
N GLY A 19 -15.73 -5.05 3.92
CA GLY A 19 -14.94 -4.90 5.14
C GLY A 19 -15.78 -4.48 6.34
N VAL A 20 -15.13 -4.38 7.48
CA VAL A 20 -15.70 -3.86 8.72
C VAL A 20 -14.86 -2.69 9.23
N VAL A 21 -15.53 -1.74 9.87
CA VAL A 21 -14.88 -0.65 10.60
C VAL A 21 -15.28 -0.72 12.06
N TYR A 22 -14.31 -0.52 12.94
CA TYR A 22 -14.50 -0.43 14.37
C TYR A 22 -14.18 0.98 14.83
N GLU A 23 -15.06 1.56 15.66
CA GLU A 23 -14.86 2.86 16.31
C GLU A 23 -14.48 2.63 17.78
N PRO A 24 -13.18 2.63 18.14
CA PRO A 24 -12.75 2.27 19.50
C PRO A 24 -13.34 3.15 20.59
N ASN A 25 -13.54 4.44 20.30
CA ASN A 25 -14.10 5.40 21.24
C ASN A 25 -15.57 5.13 21.58
N LYS A 26 -16.30 4.40 20.73
CA LYS A 26 -17.71 4.04 20.95
C LYS A 26 -17.89 2.56 21.29
N GLY A 27 -16.91 1.72 20.97
CA GLY A 27 -17.05 0.27 21.08
C GLY A 27 -17.98 -0.32 20.02
N GLU A 28 -18.16 0.34 18.89
CA GLU A 28 -19.14 -0.01 17.87
C GLU A 28 -18.47 -0.54 16.59
N TRP A 29 -19.11 -1.55 15.98
CA TRP A 29 -18.78 -2.03 14.64
C TRP A 29 -19.73 -1.42 13.62
N GLY A 30 -19.21 -1.17 12.43
CA GLY A 30 -19.98 -0.67 11.29
C GLY A 30 -19.43 -1.18 9.97
N VAL A 31 -20.03 -0.67 8.90
CA VAL A 31 -19.58 -0.93 7.53
C VAL A 31 -18.74 0.25 7.02
N PRO A 32 -17.63 0.00 6.29
CA PRO A 32 -16.86 1.05 5.65
C PRO A 32 -17.70 1.84 4.65
N GLU A 33 -17.29 3.09 4.40
CA GLU A 33 -17.89 3.89 3.35
C GLU A 33 -17.75 3.20 1.99
N LYS A 34 -18.78 3.29 1.15
CA LYS A 34 -18.92 2.50 -0.08
C LYS A 34 -17.77 2.69 -1.06
N ARG A 35 -17.27 3.92 -1.27
CA ARG A 35 -16.14 4.17 -2.18
C ARG A 35 -14.83 3.65 -1.61
N LEU A 36 -14.61 3.75 -0.30
CA LEU A 36 -13.48 3.10 0.38
C LEU A 36 -13.52 1.58 0.15
N ASP A 37 -14.64 0.92 0.44
CA ASP A 37 -14.80 -0.53 0.32
C ASP A 37 -14.62 -1.03 -1.12
N LEU A 38 -15.16 -0.30 -2.10
CA LEU A 38 -15.01 -0.66 -3.51
C LEU A 38 -13.61 -0.41 -4.08
N GLY A 39 -12.85 0.52 -3.50
CA GLY A 39 -11.55 0.92 -4.02
C GLY A 39 -10.35 0.26 -3.33
N TRP A 40 -10.48 -0.13 -2.06
CA TRP A 40 -9.38 -0.72 -1.30
C TRP A 40 -9.05 -2.11 -1.85
N ARG A 41 -7.82 -2.30 -2.32
CA ARG A 41 -7.33 -3.61 -2.76
C ARG A 41 -6.08 -4.03 -2.00
N GLY A 42 -6.16 -5.22 -1.42
CA GLY A 42 -5.03 -5.86 -0.75
C GLY A 42 -4.40 -5.02 0.35
N ARG A 43 -3.08 -5.20 0.51
CA ARG A 43 -2.28 -4.54 1.54
C ARG A 43 -2.24 -3.04 1.32
N ALA A 44 -2.39 -2.30 2.42
CA ALA A 44 -2.44 -0.85 2.41
C ALA A 44 -1.64 -0.29 3.59
N CYS A 45 -1.28 0.98 3.50
CA CYS A 45 -0.73 1.73 4.62
C CYS A 45 -1.34 3.13 4.67
N VAL A 46 -1.30 3.75 5.84
CA VAL A 46 -1.80 5.12 6.03
C VAL A 46 -0.64 6.06 6.30
N ILE A 47 -0.59 7.17 5.57
CA ILE A 47 0.39 8.25 5.72
C ILE A 47 -0.41 9.56 5.75
N GLU A 48 -0.27 10.35 6.81
CA GLU A 48 -0.97 11.63 6.98
C GLU A 48 -2.48 11.55 6.65
N ASP A 49 -3.15 10.56 7.24
CA ASP A 49 -4.58 10.24 7.02
C ASP A 49 -4.98 9.90 5.57
N VAL A 50 -4.04 9.70 4.65
CA VAL A 50 -4.32 9.12 3.33
C VAL A 50 -4.02 7.63 3.38
N LEU A 51 -4.99 6.83 2.94
CA LEU A 51 -4.78 5.39 2.77
C LEU A 51 -4.23 5.08 1.37
N TYR A 52 -3.07 4.44 1.31
CA TYR A 52 -2.42 4.03 0.07
C TYR A 52 -2.56 2.54 -0.15
N CYS A 53 -2.97 2.15 -1.36
CA CYS A 53 -2.92 0.77 -1.85
C CYS A 53 -2.74 0.75 -3.36
N TYR A 54 -2.57 -0.42 -3.97
CA TYR A 54 -2.64 -0.56 -5.43
C TYR A 54 -4.09 -0.74 -5.90
N ASP A 55 -4.35 -0.48 -7.18
CA ASP A 55 -5.62 -0.83 -7.83
C ASP A 55 -5.53 -2.11 -8.67
N TYR A 56 -6.62 -2.47 -9.35
CA TYR A 56 -6.69 -3.66 -10.20
C TYR A 56 -5.81 -3.57 -11.46
N LEU A 57 -5.30 -2.38 -11.80
CA LEU A 57 -4.34 -2.17 -12.89
C LEU A 57 -2.89 -2.17 -12.37
N GLY A 58 -2.70 -2.36 -11.06
CA GLY A 58 -1.40 -2.34 -10.39
C GLY A 58 -0.83 -0.94 -10.19
N LYS A 59 -1.66 0.12 -10.30
CA LYS A 59 -1.25 1.50 -10.03
C LYS A 59 -1.41 1.83 -8.56
N ILE A 60 -0.50 2.64 -8.00
CA ILE A 60 -0.62 3.13 -6.62
C ILE A 60 -1.70 4.23 -6.57
N ARG A 61 -2.60 4.13 -5.60
CA ARG A 61 -3.64 5.13 -5.33
C ARG A 61 -3.65 5.52 -3.86
N GLY A 62 -4.03 6.76 -3.60
CA GLY A 62 -4.36 7.27 -2.26
C GLY A 62 -5.86 7.55 -2.13
N TYR A 63 -6.45 7.16 -1.01
CA TYR A 63 -7.82 7.54 -0.61
C TYR A 63 -7.76 8.68 0.39
N ASP A 64 -8.41 9.80 0.03
CA ASP A 64 -8.64 10.89 0.97
C ASP A 64 -9.97 10.65 1.70
N PRO A 65 -9.98 10.40 3.02
CA PRO A 65 -11.20 10.15 3.76
C PRO A 65 -12.09 11.38 3.91
N LYS A 66 -11.52 12.60 3.84
CA LYS A 66 -12.28 13.85 3.94
C LYS A 66 -13.07 14.09 2.66
N GLU A 67 -12.44 13.86 1.51
CA GLU A 67 -13.06 14.06 0.19
C GLU A 67 -13.74 12.80 -0.37
N ARG A 68 -13.53 11.65 0.29
CA ARG A 68 -14.09 10.34 -0.08
C ARG A 68 -13.81 9.98 -1.53
N VAL A 69 -12.55 10.16 -1.93
CA VAL A 69 -12.11 9.97 -3.31
C VAL A 69 -10.77 9.25 -3.36
N TRP A 70 -10.67 8.32 -4.32
CA TRP A 70 -9.44 7.64 -4.66
C TRP A 70 -8.74 8.36 -5.81
N ARG A 71 -7.45 8.65 -5.67
CA ARG A 71 -6.65 9.29 -6.70
C ARG A 71 -5.39 8.50 -6.98
N GLU A 72 -5.02 8.44 -8.25
CA GLU A 72 -3.74 7.87 -8.68
C GLU A 72 -2.59 8.72 -8.15
N VAL A 73 -1.54 8.05 -7.66
CA VAL A 73 -0.28 8.70 -7.31
C VAL A 73 0.53 8.85 -8.60
N ARG A 74 0.77 10.09 -9.01
CA ARG A 74 1.55 10.43 -10.22
C ARG A 74 3.04 10.57 -9.91
N GLY A 75 3.92 10.47 -10.91
CA GLY A 75 5.37 10.64 -10.72
C GLY A 75 6.11 9.36 -10.30
N VAL A 76 5.41 8.22 -10.28
CA VAL A 76 5.94 6.90 -9.92
C VAL A 76 5.83 5.89 -11.07
N GLU A 77 5.65 6.37 -12.31
CA GLU A 77 5.36 5.56 -13.49
C GLU A 77 6.53 4.65 -13.91
N SER A 78 7.74 4.89 -13.40
CA SER A 78 8.91 4.02 -13.63
C SER A 78 8.89 2.75 -12.77
N LEU A 79 8.03 2.67 -11.75
CA LEU A 79 7.84 1.44 -10.98
C LEU A 79 7.02 0.41 -11.76
N PRO A 80 7.20 -0.89 -11.49
CA PRO A 80 6.38 -1.92 -12.12
C PRO A 80 4.90 -1.80 -11.68
N LYS A 81 4.00 -2.36 -12.49
CA LYS A 81 2.60 -2.50 -12.11
C LYS A 81 2.45 -3.65 -11.10
N PHE A 82 1.91 -3.35 -9.94
CA PHE A 82 1.79 -4.30 -8.84
C PHE A 82 0.46 -5.06 -8.90
N LEU A 83 0.39 -6.12 -9.71
CA LEU A 83 -0.80 -6.98 -9.85
C LEU A 83 -1.00 -7.87 -8.60
N CYS A 84 -1.30 -7.26 -7.46
CA CYS A 84 -1.50 -7.92 -6.16
C CYS A 84 -0.26 -8.54 -5.49
N GLY A 85 0.95 -8.20 -5.97
CA GLY A 85 2.22 -8.74 -5.45
C GLY A 85 3.02 -7.82 -4.54
N ALA A 86 2.51 -6.63 -4.21
CA ALA A 86 3.23 -5.66 -3.38
C ALA A 86 2.64 -5.55 -1.96
N THR A 87 3.49 -5.17 -1.02
CA THR A 87 3.09 -4.70 0.30
C THR A 87 3.57 -3.28 0.50
N MET A 88 2.88 -2.53 1.36
CA MET A 88 3.18 -1.12 1.62
C MET A 88 3.36 -0.88 3.11
N ALA A 89 4.24 0.04 3.48
CA ALA A 89 4.46 0.46 4.85
C ALA A 89 4.73 1.96 4.92
N ASN A 90 4.34 2.58 6.04
CA ASN A 90 4.69 3.95 6.36
C ASN A 90 6.05 3.98 7.06
N ARG A 91 7.10 4.40 6.34
CA ARG A 91 8.46 4.54 6.89
C ARG A 91 8.78 6.02 7.09
N GLY A 92 8.54 6.52 8.30
CA GLY A 92 8.87 7.91 8.67
C GLY A 92 8.14 8.95 7.82
N GLY A 93 6.84 8.73 7.55
CA GLY A 93 6.02 9.60 6.70
C GLY A 93 6.17 9.35 5.20
N LYS A 94 6.98 8.37 4.80
CA LYS A 94 7.17 7.98 3.39
C LYS A 94 6.52 6.65 3.09
N LEU A 95 6.12 6.50 1.83
CA LEU A 95 5.55 5.27 1.32
C LEU A 95 6.67 4.32 0.91
N ALA A 96 6.86 3.25 1.68
CA ALA A 96 7.72 2.13 1.28
C ALA A 96 6.86 1.07 0.58
N VAL A 97 7.23 0.70 -0.64
CA VAL A 97 6.58 -0.37 -1.41
C VAL A 97 7.57 -1.50 -1.57
N LEU A 98 7.22 -2.71 -1.14
CA LEU A 98 8.05 -3.91 -1.28
C LEU A 98 7.35 -4.93 -2.18
N TRP A 99 8.09 -5.57 -3.07
CA TRP A 99 7.55 -6.57 -3.98
C TRP A 99 8.57 -7.65 -4.34
N GLU A 100 8.06 -8.74 -4.88
CA GLU A 100 8.82 -9.90 -5.33
C GLU A 100 9.24 -9.72 -6.81
N GLY A 101 10.55 -9.70 -7.05
CA GLY A 101 11.17 -9.61 -8.38
C GLY A 101 11.76 -10.94 -8.83
N LYS A 102 11.84 -11.16 -10.14
CA LYS A 102 12.47 -12.37 -10.70
C LYS A 102 14.00 -12.19 -10.71
N ALA A 103 14.75 -13.05 -10.03
CA ALA A 103 16.20 -13.14 -10.29
C ALA A 103 16.46 -13.95 -11.58
N GLY A 104 17.58 -13.70 -12.24
CA GLY A 104 17.92 -14.23 -13.57
C GLY A 104 17.87 -15.76 -13.71
N SER A 105 17.97 -16.23 -14.96
CA SER A 105 17.74 -17.61 -15.43
C SER A 105 18.82 -18.65 -15.04
N GLY A 106 19.54 -18.47 -13.93
CA GLY A 106 20.56 -19.41 -13.45
C GLY A 106 19.99 -20.55 -12.61
N GLY A 107 20.68 -21.71 -12.60
CA GLY A 107 20.24 -22.98 -11.99
C GLY A 107 19.95 -22.96 -10.48
N ALA A 108 20.23 -21.87 -9.78
CA ALA A 108 19.70 -21.60 -8.44
C ALA A 108 18.54 -20.59 -8.57
N ARG A 109 17.31 -21.10 -8.57
CA ARG A 109 16.06 -20.32 -8.57
C ARG A 109 15.99 -19.42 -7.31
N ARG A 110 16.50 -18.19 -7.44
CA ARG A 110 16.45 -17.16 -6.39
C ARG A 110 15.47 -16.04 -6.79
N MET A 111 14.86 -15.43 -5.79
CA MET A 111 13.93 -14.31 -5.92
C MET A 111 14.54 -13.09 -5.26
N GLU A 112 14.44 -11.93 -5.91
CA GLU A 112 14.86 -10.67 -5.31
C GLU A 112 13.66 -10.02 -4.62
N ILE A 113 13.87 -9.55 -3.39
CA ILE A 113 12.94 -8.65 -2.73
C ILE A 113 13.37 -7.24 -3.10
N TRP A 114 12.49 -6.53 -3.77
CA TRP A 114 12.68 -5.15 -4.17
C TRP A 114 11.96 -4.22 -3.21
N CYS A 115 12.48 -3.01 -3.07
CA CYS A 115 11.86 -1.96 -2.30
C CYS A 115 12.02 -0.62 -3.02
N ALA A 116 10.98 0.20 -2.95
CA ALA A 116 11.02 1.60 -3.34
C ALA A 116 10.53 2.46 -2.18
N GLU A 117 11.26 3.52 -1.88
CA GLU A 117 10.80 4.55 -0.95
C GLU A 117 10.33 5.77 -1.74
N ILE A 118 9.11 6.21 -1.46
CA ILE A 118 8.40 7.24 -2.20
C ILE A 118 8.00 8.33 -1.21
N GLU A 119 8.46 9.54 -1.48
CA GLU A 119 7.93 10.74 -0.82
C GLU A 119 6.59 11.09 -1.49
N VAL A 120 5.52 11.18 -0.71
CA VAL A 120 4.18 11.46 -1.22
C VAL A 120 3.75 12.85 -0.77
N GLU A 121 3.13 13.60 -1.67
CA GLU A 121 2.60 14.93 -1.36
C GLU A 121 1.22 15.13 -2.01
N ARG A 122 0.36 15.90 -1.33
CA ARG A 122 -0.90 16.37 -1.88
C ARG A 122 -0.65 17.71 -2.59
N ARG A 123 -1.11 17.86 -3.83
CA ARG A 123 -1.02 19.10 -4.60
C ARG A 123 -2.40 19.58 -5.04
N GLY A 124 -2.54 20.89 -5.17
CA GLY A 124 -3.63 21.57 -5.90
C GLY A 124 -5.00 20.95 -5.67
N GLU A 125 -5.74 20.68 -6.75
CA GLU A 125 -7.10 20.10 -6.81
C GLU A 125 -7.21 18.64 -6.27
N GLY A 126 -6.53 18.38 -5.16
CA GLY A 126 -6.45 17.11 -4.45
C GLY A 126 -5.59 16.05 -5.11
N GLY A 127 -4.89 16.36 -6.21
CA GLY A 127 -4.01 15.40 -6.86
C GLY A 127 -2.86 14.94 -5.95
N ILE A 128 -2.45 13.68 -6.11
CA ILE A 128 -1.39 13.08 -5.28
C ILE A 128 -0.19 12.81 -6.18
N TRP A 129 0.97 13.29 -5.75
CA TRP A 129 2.25 13.05 -6.42
C TRP A 129 3.16 12.24 -5.52
N GLY A 130 3.96 11.38 -6.14
CA GLY A 130 5.04 10.63 -5.54
C GLY A 130 6.35 11.01 -6.20
N LYS A 131 7.40 11.12 -5.39
CA LYS A 131 8.78 11.21 -5.83
C LYS A 131 9.51 9.98 -5.33
N ILE A 132 9.97 9.13 -6.24
CA ILE A 132 10.79 7.97 -5.91
C ILE A 132 12.13 8.48 -5.39
N LEU A 133 12.43 8.21 -4.13
CA LEU A 133 13.72 8.56 -3.51
C LEU A 133 14.79 7.54 -3.88
N TRP A 134 14.42 6.25 -3.89
CA TRP A 134 15.24 5.16 -4.38
C TRP A 134 14.36 3.95 -4.71
N SER A 135 14.89 3.03 -5.52
CA SER A 135 14.27 1.75 -5.85
C SER A 135 15.36 0.74 -6.19
N ASP A 136 15.50 -0.32 -5.40
CA ASP A 136 16.55 -1.34 -5.61
C ASP A 136 16.15 -2.70 -5.00
N ALA A 137 16.87 -3.75 -5.40
CA ALA A 137 16.84 -5.05 -4.74
C ALA A 137 17.51 -4.93 -3.36
N VAL A 138 16.76 -5.22 -2.30
CA VAL A 138 17.25 -5.12 -0.91
C VAL A 138 17.66 -6.46 -0.33
N PHE A 139 17.16 -7.57 -0.89
CA PHE A 139 17.48 -8.90 -0.40
C PHE A 139 17.26 -9.97 -1.47
N THR A 140 17.91 -11.12 -1.34
CA THR A 140 17.71 -12.28 -2.22
C THR A 140 17.34 -13.50 -1.39
N VAL A 141 16.27 -14.18 -1.77
CA VAL A 141 15.69 -15.32 -1.05
C VAL A 141 15.49 -16.52 -1.99
N PRO A 142 15.24 -17.74 -1.46
CA PRO A 142 14.78 -18.86 -2.28
C PRO A 142 13.48 -18.53 -3.02
N ASN A 143 13.30 -19.08 -4.23
CA ASN A 143 12.15 -18.78 -5.09
C ASN A 143 10.76 -18.99 -4.49
N ASP A 144 10.63 -19.92 -3.55
CA ASP A 144 9.33 -20.27 -2.96
C ASP A 144 9.01 -19.43 -1.71
N SER A 145 9.79 -18.37 -1.48
CA SER A 145 9.53 -17.41 -0.42
C SER A 145 8.41 -16.45 -0.85
N ALA A 146 7.70 -15.89 0.13
CA ALA A 146 6.70 -14.87 -0.13
C ALA A 146 6.76 -13.78 0.94
N ILE A 147 6.47 -12.54 0.54
CA ILE A 147 6.27 -11.43 1.45
C ILE A 147 4.87 -11.58 2.05
N VAL A 148 4.79 -11.95 3.33
CA VAL A 148 3.52 -12.11 4.05
C VAL A 148 3.05 -10.79 4.66
N ASN A 149 3.98 -10.02 5.22
CA ASN A 149 3.71 -8.75 5.90
C ASN A 149 4.92 -7.81 5.79
N CYS A 150 4.69 -6.50 5.90
CA CYS A 150 5.74 -5.49 6.02
C CYS A 150 5.35 -4.45 7.07
N LEU A 151 6.26 -4.19 8.01
CA LEU A 151 6.09 -3.22 9.08
C LEU A 151 7.32 -2.33 9.10
N ALA A 152 7.11 -1.03 9.27
CA ALA A 152 8.21 -0.11 9.51
C ALA A 152 8.60 -0.17 10.99
N ALA A 153 9.87 -0.45 11.28
CA ALA A 153 10.40 -0.29 12.62
C ALA A 153 10.56 1.21 12.91
N THR A 154 10.06 1.64 14.07
CA THR A 154 10.38 2.95 14.64
C THR A 154 11.67 2.79 15.43
N VAL A 155 12.68 3.62 15.13
CA VAL A 155 13.90 3.78 15.92
C VAL A 155 13.86 5.14 16.58
#